data_AF-A0A6V7JZQ7-F1
#
_entry.id   AF-A0A6V7JZQ7-F1
#
_cell.length_a   1.000
_cell.length_b   1.000
_cell.length_c   1.000
_cell.angle_alpha   90.00
_cell.angle_beta   90.00
_cell.angle_gamma   90.00
#
_symmetry.space_group_name_H-M   'P 1'
#
loop_
_entity.id
_entity.type
_entity.pdbx_description
1 polymer ?
#
loop_
_entity_poly.entity_id
_entity_poly.type
_entity_poly.pdbx_seq_one_letter_code
_entity_poly.pdbx_strand_id
1 'polypeptide(L)' 'VGENGPWDENQEIVTSTNETKYYMENLIPFTSYSFRVTAVNARGRSAPSVPSHYITTLRE' A
#
# COMPACT_ATOMS: atom_id res chain seq x y z
N VAL A 1 -2.35 -9.64 10.43
CA VAL A 1 -3.36 -8.62 10.12
C VAL A 1 -4.24 -9.20 9.03
N GLY A 2 -5.51 -9.52 9.32
CA GLY A 2 -6.40 -10.23 8.38
C GLY A 2 -7.09 -9.29 7.38
N GLU A 3 -7.94 -9.83 6.51
CA GLU A 3 -8.66 -9.08 5.45
C GLU A 3 -9.47 -7.88 5.98
N ASN A 4 -9.90 -7.90 7.25
CA ASN A 4 -10.60 -6.81 7.94
C ASN A 4 -9.80 -6.23 9.13
N GLY A 5 -8.48 -6.48 9.17
CA GLY A 5 -7.60 -5.94 10.20
C GLY A 5 -7.33 -4.45 10.01
N PRO A 6 -6.81 -3.77 11.04
CA PRO A 6 -6.35 -2.39 10.90
C PRO A 6 -5.29 -2.31 9.80
N TRP A 7 -5.32 -1.24 8.99
CA TRP A 7 -4.26 -0.98 8.02
C TRP A 7 -2.93 -0.88 8.74
N ASP A 8 -1.90 -1.58 8.23
CA ASP A 8 -0.58 -1.53 8.84
C ASP A 8 0.12 -0.22 8.48
N GLU A 9 -0.04 0.78 9.35
CA GLU A 9 0.58 2.10 9.18
C GLU A 9 2.11 2.05 9.33
N ASN A 10 2.68 0.96 9.88
CA ASN A 10 4.13 0.80 9.97
C ASN A 10 4.77 0.41 8.63
N GLN A 11 3.98 0.05 7.63
CA GLN A 11 4.43 -0.26 6.27
C GLN A 11 4.12 0.85 5.27
N GLU A 12 3.90 2.09 5.74
CA GLU A 12 3.72 3.22 4.83
C GLU A 12 5.01 3.51 4.03
N ILE A 13 4.87 3.53 2.71
CA ILE A 13 5.94 3.94 1.79
C ILE A 13 5.66 5.38 1.36
N VAL A 14 6.58 6.30 1.66
CA VAL A 14 6.54 7.68 1.20
C VAL A 14 7.38 7.81 -0.06
N THR A 15 6.76 8.22 -1.17
CA THR A 15 7.48 8.49 -2.42
C THR A 15 8.09 9.89 -2.39
N SER A 16 9.31 10.03 -2.91
CA SER A 16 10.00 11.33 -3.05
C SER A 16 9.61 12.08 -4.34
N THR A 17 8.90 11.41 -5.25
CA THR A 17 8.46 11.95 -6.54
C THR A 17 6.95 12.15 -6.57
N ASN A 18 6.48 12.91 -7.57
CA ASN A 18 5.07 13.11 -7.89
C ASN A 18 4.54 12.10 -8.92
N GLU A 19 5.24 10.98 -9.12
CA GLU A 19 4.83 9.95 -10.04
C GLU A 19 3.58 9.21 -9.53
N THR A 20 2.74 8.76 -10.46
CA THR A 20 1.50 8.04 -10.16
C THR A 20 1.65 6.52 -10.29
N LYS A 21 2.90 6.04 -10.29
CA LYS A 21 3.27 4.63 -10.40
C LYS A 21 4.38 4.33 -9.41
N TYR A 22 4.33 3.15 -8.81
CA TYR A 22 5.33 2.67 -7.87
C TYR A 22 5.44 1.15 -7.96
N TYR A 23 6.67 0.62 -7.95
CA TYR A 23 6.92 -0.81 -7.91
C TYR A 23 7.14 -1.25 -6.46
N MET A 24 6.26 -2.11 -5.96
CA MET A 24 6.42 -2.71 -4.63
C MET A 24 7.31 -3.96 -4.72
N GLU A 25 8.36 -3.98 -3.92
CA GLU A 25 9.35 -5.07 -3.86
C GLU A 25 9.42 -5.64 -2.43
N ASN A 26 10.09 -6.79 -2.28
CA ASN A 26 10.33 -7.43 -0.98
C ASN A 26 9.06 -7.77 -0.16
N LEU A 27 7.96 -8.05 -0.85
CA LEU A 27 6.75 -8.55 -0.21
C LEU A 27 6.98 -9.94 0.38
N ILE A 28 6.31 -10.22 1.50
CA ILE A 28 6.42 -11.52 2.16
C ILE A 28 5.80 -12.57 1.23
N PRO A 29 6.51 -13.68 0.93
CA PRO A 29 5.96 -14.78 0.15
C PRO A 29 4.71 -15.38 0.79
N PHE A 30 3.86 -15.99 -0.03
CA PHE A 30 2.62 -16.62 0.41
C PHE A 30 1.72 -15.71 1.29
N THR A 31 1.68 -14.41 0.96
CA THR A 31 0.90 -13.42 1.71
C THR A 31 -0.02 -12.64 0.77
N SER A 32 -1.26 -12.43 1.21
CA SER A 32 -2.24 -11.62 0.48
C SER A 32 -2.15 -10.15 0.89
N TYR A 33 -1.99 -9.27 -0.09
CA TYR A 33 -1.88 -7.83 0.09
C TYR A 33 -3.03 -7.10 -0.60
N SER A 34 -3.46 -5.99 -0.01
CA SER A 34 -4.28 -4.95 -0.64
C SER A 34 -3.61 -3.61 -0.36
N PHE A 35 -3.65 -2.70 -1.34
CA PHE A 35 -2.95 -1.42 -1.28
C PHE A 35 -3.95 -0.26 -1.34
N ARG A 36 -3.63 0.82 -0.64
CA ARG A 36 -4.32 2.11 -0.74
C ARG A 36 -3.30 3.22 -0.91
N VAL A 37 -3.66 4.29 -1.60
CA VAL A 37 -2.76 5.43 -1.86
C VAL A 37 -3.30 6.68 -1.17
N THR A 38 -2.41 7.46 -0.57
CA THR A 38 -2.74 8.77 0.00
C THR A 38 -1.90 9.83 -0.68
N ALA A 39 -2.53 10.90 -1.18
CA ALA A 39 -1.82 12.02 -1.78
C ALA A 39 -1.38 13.01 -0.70
N VAL A 40 -0.18 13.58 -0.83
CA VAL A 40 0.37 14.55 0.13
C VAL A 40 0.75 15.82 -0.61
N ASN A 41 0.43 16.97 -0.02
CA ASN A 41 0.91 18.29 -0.46
C ASN A 41 1.31 19.13 0.77
N ALA A 42 1.71 20.39 0.53
CA ALA A 42 2.16 21.29 1.60
C ALA A 42 1.08 21.58 2.68
N ARG A 43 -0.20 21.32 2.42
CA ARG A 43 -1.29 21.46 3.40
C ARG A 43 -1.54 20.19 4.21
N GLY A 44 -1.10 19.02 3.72
CA GLY A 44 -1.25 17.75 4.41
C GLY A 44 -1.60 16.58 3.49
N ARG A 45 -2.14 15.52 4.12
CA ARG A 45 -2.51 14.25 3.48
C ARG A 45 -3.99 14.25 3.09
N SER A 46 -4.32 13.65 1.95
CA SER A 46 -5.71 13.39 1.55
C SER A 46 -6.34 12.27 2.38
N ALA A 47 -7.63 12.00 2.16
CA ALA A 47 -8.20 10.71 2.51
C ALA A 47 -7.51 9.59 1.69
N PRO A 48 -7.37 8.37 2.23
CA PRO A 48 -6.87 7.23 1.46
C PRO A 48 -7.80 6.88 0.29
N SER A 49 -7.23 6.33 -0.78
CA SER A 49 -7.99 5.80 -1.91
C SER A 49 -8.86 4.60 -1.52
N VAL A 50 -9.74 4.20 -2.43
CA VAL A 50 -10.32 2.85 -2.36
C VAL A 50 -9.20 1.80 -2.38
N PRO A 51 -9.31 0.72 -1.59
CA PRO A 51 -8.34 -0.37 -1.62
C PRO A 51 -8.28 -1.06 -2.99
N SER A 52 -7.10 -1.54 -3.37
CA SER A 52 -6.95 -2.42 -4.52
C SER A 52 -7.58 -3.79 -4.25
N HIS A 53 -7.82 -4.55 -5.31
CA HIS A 53 -8.08 -5.98 -5.20
C HIS A 53 -6.93 -6.68 -4.47
N TYR A 54 -7.24 -7.78 -3.78
CA TYR A 54 -6.24 -8.59 -3.12
C TYR A 54 -5.37 -9.30 -4.15
N ILE A 55 -4.06 -9.24 -3.94
CA ILE A 55 -3.05 -9.93 -4.74
C ILE A 55 -2.27 -10.82 -3.79
N THR A 56 -2.09 -12.08 -4.16
CA THR A 56 -1.31 -13.04 -3.37
C THR A 56 0.05 -13.21 -4.03
N THR A 57 1.11 -13.06 -3.24
CA THR A 57 2.47 -13.34 -3.70
C THR A 57 2.64 -14.82 -4.02
N LEU A 58 3.49 -15.13 -4.99
CA LEU A 58 3.73 -16.51 -5.41
C LEU A 58 4.23 -17.36 -4.23
N ARG A 59 3.84 -18.64 -4.26
CA ARG A 59 4.51 -19.70 -3.49
C ARG A 59 5.61 -20.25 -4.38
N GLU A 60 6.77 -20.56 -3.81
CA GLU A 60 7.80 -21.34 -4.50
C GLU A 60 7.26 -22.71 -4.93
#